data_AF-A0A1B6C5U0-F1
#
_entry.id   AF-A0A1B6C5U0-F1
#
_cell.length_a   1.000
_cell.length_b   1.000
_cell.length_c   1.000
_cell.angle_alpha   90.00
_cell.angle_beta   90.00
_cell.angle_gamma   90.00
#
_symmetry.space_group_name_H-M   'P 1'
#
loop_
_entity.id
_entity.type
_entity.pdbx_description
1 polymer ?
#
loop_
_entity_poly.entity_id
_entity_poly.type
_entity_poly.pdbx_seq_one_letter_code
_entity_poly.pdbx_strand_id
1 'polypeptide(L)'
;IIKGIHCYKLLQPINIRILKVKNDELLSIKNARNNQGNTLLQVASANKHKNIESKLLNILKEPDLVQSQFIPECELDQLEDLASYVDMHIKFSVPYFHTLRSISQPYGSEKNPSPWITLKEGSYYLENAYHLVEVYKKCVPGSIDNENIKSVNDMLTTLEFNPKHMTTGCPDEAFSRKANIFLSKGQGTKYYKLLHSELKKDVRSFIEMVELNIEIPIKRFLESIEQRLQSALSKKLLEAIKSDNHLGVEN
;
A
#
# COMPACT_ATOMS: atom_id res chain seq x y z
N ILE A 1 -2.77 -14.40 34.52
CA ILE A 1 -3.91 -15.25 34.96
C ILE A 1 -5.26 -14.55 34.83
N ILE A 2 -5.37 -13.21 34.84
CA ILE A 2 -6.69 -12.52 34.81
C ILE A 2 -7.26 -12.24 33.40
N LYS A 3 -6.50 -12.36 32.30
CA LYS A 3 -7.06 -12.18 30.93
C LYS A 3 -7.75 -13.41 30.33
N GLY A 4 -7.67 -14.58 30.97
CA GLY A 4 -8.24 -15.84 30.45
C GLY A 4 -9.73 -16.06 30.79
N ILE A 5 -10.31 -15.27 31.69
CA ILE A 5 -11.65 -15.56 32.25
C ILE A 5 -12.79 -15.05 31.36
N HIS A 6 -12.53 -14.11 30.44
CA HIS A 6 -13.60 -13.52 29.63
C HIS A 6 -14.04 -14.36 28.41
N CYS A 7 -13.28 -15.36 27.99
CA CYS A 7 -13.70 -16.25 26.89
C CYS A 7 -14.62 -17.39 27.35
N TYR A 8 -14.62 -17.75 28.65
CA TYR A 8 -15.27 -18.99 29.11
C TYR A 8 -16.76 -18.87 29.44
N LYS A 9 -17.34 -17.67 29.42
CA LYS A 9 -18.78 -17.49 29.67
C LYS A 9 -19.69 -17.73 28.45
N LEU A 10 -19.13 -18.10 27.30
CA LEU A 10 -19.88 -18.19 26.04
C LEU A 10 -20.33 -19.60 25.64
N LEU A 11 -19.97 -20.66 26.36
CA LEU A 11 -20.16 -22.03 25.85
C LEU A 11 -21.11 -22.92 26.66
N GLN A 12 -22.34 -22.44 26.94
CA GLN A 12 -23.57 -23.26 27.00
C GLN A 12 -24.82 -22.37 26.82
N PRO A 13 -25.95 -22.94 26.38
CA PRO A 13 -26.39 -23.02 24.99
C PRO A 13 -26.85 -21.64 24.48
N ILE A 14 -25.92 -20.79 24.05
CA ILE A 14 -26.25 -19.50 23.45
C ILE A 14 -25.41 -19.34 22.20
N ASN A 15 -26.02 -19.65 21.06
CA ASN A 15 -25.90 -18.90 19.81
C ASN A 15 -24.62 -18.05 19.68
N ILE A 16 -23.46 -18.69 19.51
CA ILE A 16 -22.19 -17.96 19.53
C ILE A 16 -21.91 -17.39 18.14
N ARG A 17 -22.05 -16.08 18.04
CA ARG A 17 -21.47 -15.22 17.02
C ARG A 17 -19.94 -15.32 17.03
N ILE A 18 -19.36 -16.43 16.55
CA ILE A 18 -17.90 -16.65 16.53
C ILE A 18 -17.20 -15.84 15.41
N LEU A 19 -17.92 -15.21 14.48
CA LEU A 19 -17.29 -14.67 13.26
C LEU A 19 -16.96 -13.16 13.33
N LYS A 20 -16.28 -12.71 14.39
CA LYS A 20 -15.65 -11.37 14.43
C LYS A 20 -14.31 -11.37 15.19
N VAL A 21 -13.56 -12.46 15.09
CA VAL A 21 -12.24 -12.61 15.72
C VAL A 21 -11.16 -12.21 14.70
N LYS A 22 -10.20 -11.35 15.09
CA LYS A 22 -9.10 -10.91 14.21
C LYS A 22 -8.13 -12.06 13.93
N ASN A 23 -7.43 -12.03 12.79
CA ASN A 23 -6.54 -13.12 12.35
C ASN A 23 -5.45 -13.51 13.39
N ASP A 24 -4.94 -12.55 14.15
CA ASP A 24 -3.92 -12.81 15.19
C ASP A 24 -4.47 -13.58 16.40
N GLU A 25 -5.77 -13.43 16.66
CA GLU A 25 -6.48 -14.16 17.72
C GLU A 25 -6.80 -15.60 17.30
N LEU A 26 -6.94 -15.88 16.00
CA LEU A 26 -7.18 -17.22 15.44
C LEU A 26 -5.99 -18.16 15.65
N LEU A 27 -4.75 -17.67 15.45
CA LEU A 27 -3.53 -18.42 15.77
C LEU A 27 -3.41 -18.74 17.26
N SER A 28 -3.86 -17.82 18.11
CA SER A 28 -3.90 -17.99 19.57
C SER A 28 -4.95 -19.02 19.99
N ILE A 29 -6.08 -19.12 19.27
CA ILE A 29 -7.15 -20.09 19.49
C ILE A 29 -6.75 -21.50 19.06
N LYS A 30 -5.88 -21.65 18.03
CA LYS A 30 -5.43 -22.95 17.51
C LYS A 30 -4.86 -23.88 18.58
N ASN A 31 -4.13 -23.33 19.55
CA ASN A 31 -3.49 -24.09 20.63
C ASN A 31 -4.17 -23.93 22.00
N ALA A 32 -5.25 -23.14 22.06
CA ALA A 32 -5.99 -22.95 23.30
C ALA A 32 -6.66 -24.26 23.72
N ARG A 33 -6.46 -24.63 24.98
CA ARG A 33 -7.06 -25.81 25.61
C ARG A 33 -8.02 -25.36 26.69
N ASN A 34 -9.15 -26.06 26.81
CA ASN A 34 -10.05 -25.88 27.93
C ASN A 34 -9.43 -26.42 29.24
N ASN A 35 -10.14 -26.27 30.36
CA ASN A 35 -9.76 -26.80 31.67
C ASN A 35 -9.60 -28.32 31.72
N GLN A 36 -10.10 -29.05 30.72
CA GLN A 36 -9.95 -30.50 30.56
C GLN A 36 -8.81 -30.85 29.59
N GLY A 37 -8.06 -29.86 29.09
CA GLY A 37 -6.98 -30.07 28.12
C GLY A 37 -7.44 -30.22 26.66
N ASN A 38 -8.73 -30.07 26.37
CA ASN A 38 -9.30 -30.24 25.03
C ASN A 38 -9.18 -28.97 24.20
N THR A 39 -8.76 -29.12 22.95
CA THR A 39 -8.76 -28.06 21.94
C THR A 39 -10.17 -27.76 21.44
N LEU A 40 -10.36 -26.58 20.83
CA LEU A 40 -11.66 -26.19 20.27
C LEU A 40 -12.17 -27.19 19.22
N LEU A 41 -11.29 -27.78 18.40
CA LEU A 41 -11.65 -28.81 17.43
C LEU A 41 -12.20 -30.07 18.11
N GLN A 42 -11.53 -30.54 19.16
CA GLN A 42 -11.98 -31.71 19.92
C GLN A 42 -13.34 -31.47 20.58
N VAL A 43 -13.56 -30.26 21.11
CA VAL A 43 -14.86 -29.88 21.67
C VAL A 43 -15.93 -29.83 20.57
N ALA A 44 -15.65 -29.26 19.40
CA ALA A 44 -16.60 -29.22 18.29
C ALA A 44 -16.96 -30.62 17.78
N SER A 45 -15.97 -31.51 17.67
CA SER A 45 -16.15 -32.90 17.25
C SER A 45 -16.97 -33.70 18.26
N ALA A 46 -16.65 -33.59 19.56
CA ALA A 46 -17.39 -34.26 20.64
C ALA A 46 -18.86 -33.82 20.72
N ASN A 47 -19.15 -32.55 20.42
CA ASN A 47 -20.50 -32.00 20.36
C ASN A 47 -21.19 -32.17 19.00
N LYS A 48 -20.56 -32.89 18.05
CA LYS A 48 -21.10 -33.16 16.70
C LYS A 48 -21.42 -31.90 15.89
N HIS A 49 -20.71 -30.80 16.14
CA HIS A 49 -20.85 -29.55 15.40
C HIS A 49 -20.10 -29.62 14.06
N LYS A 50 -20.59 -30.46 13.14
CA LYS A 50 -19.90 -30.79 11.87
C LYS A 50 -19.48 -29.57 11.03
N ASN A 51 -20.28 -28.49 11.04
CA ASN A 51 -19.98 -27.24 10.31
C ASN A 51 -18.81 -26.45 10.95
N ILE A 52 -18.72 -26.47 12.28
CA ILE A 52 -17.63 -25.80 13.01
C ILE A 52 -16.36 -26.65 12.89
N GLU A 53 -16.50 -27.96 13.04
CA GLU A 53 -15.41 -28.93 12.88
C GLU A 53 -14.76 -28.86 11.50
N SER A 54 -15.55 -28.81 10.42
CA SER A 54 -15.03 -28.69 9.05
C SER A 54 -14.31 -27.37 8.81
N LYS A 55 -14.85 -26.24 9.31
CA LYS A 55 -14.20 -24.93 9.22
C LYS A 55 -12.87 -24.89 9.99
N LEU A 56 -12.83 -25.44 11.19
CA LEU A 56 -11.61 -25.53 12.00
C LEU A 56 -10.56 -26.44 11.33
N LEU A 57 -10.98 -27.57 10.75
CA LEU A 57 -10.10 -28.47 10.00
C LEU A 57 -9.48 -27.78 8.77
N ASN A 58 -10.25 -26.98 8.04
CA ASN A 58 -9.73 -26.24 6.89
C ASN A 58 -8.68 -25.20 7.32
N ILE A 59 -8.94 -24.47 8.42
CA ILE A 59 -7.99 -23.51 8.99
C ILE A 59 -6.68 -24.18 9.43
N LEU A 60 -6.76 -25.42 9.90
CA LEU A 60 -5.60 -26.20 10.35
C LEU A 60 -4.77 -26.78 9.20
N LYS A 61 -5.42 -27.16 8.09
CA LYS A 61 -4.77 -27.79 6.94
C LYS A 61 -4.03 -26.80 6.05
N GLU A 62 -4.52 -25.57 5.95
CA GLU A 62 -3.96 -24.56 5.04
C GLU A 62 -3.87 -23.19 5.73
N PRO A 63 -2.91 -22.98 6.64
CA PRO A 63 -2.78 -21.71 7.36
C PRO A 63 -2.59 -20.50 6.42
N ASP A 64 -1.99 -20.71 5.25
CA ASP A 64 -1.72 -19.66 4.26
C ASP A 64 -2.96 -19.25 3.44
N LEU A 65 -3.95 -20.14 3.30
CA LEU A 65 -5.20 -19.84 2.58
C LEU A 65 -6.21 -19.07 3.43
N VAL A 66 -6.09 -19.10 4.76
CA VAL A 66 -6.97 -18.36 5.68
C VAL A 66 -6.67 -16.86 5.68
N GLN A 67 -5.42 -16.45 5.44
CA GLN A 67 -5.08 -15.04 5.23
C GLN A 67 -5.79 -14.45 4.00
N SER A 68 -6.10 -15.28 3.00
CA SER A 68 -6.85 -14.90 1.80
C SER A 68 -8.37 -14.95 1.99
N GLN A 69 -8.88 -15.53 3.08
CA GLN A 69 -10.31 -15.88 3.19
C GLN A 69 -11.25 -14.80 3.73
N PHE A 70 -10.78 -13.67 4.22
CA PHE A 70 -11.65 -12.54 4.52
C PHE A 70 -10.86 -11.27 4.34
N ILE A 71 -11.02 -10.62 3.19
CA ILE A 71 -10.74 -9.19 3.05
C ILE A 71 -12.06 -8.52 3.49
N PRO A 72 -12.13 -7.90 4.68
CA PRO A 72 -13.26 -7.06 5.07
C PRO A 72 -13.59 -6.09 3.94
N GLU A 73 -14.86 -5.74 3.73
CA GLU A 73 -15.24 -4.74 2.71
C GLU A 73 -14.45 -3.43 2.86
N CYS A 74 -14.13 -3.04 4.10
CA CYS A 74 -13.27 -1.92 4.42
C CYS A 74 -11.84 -2.02 3.85
N GLU A 75 -11.29 -3.23 3.67
CA GLU A 75 -9.97 -3.43 3.05
C GLU A 75 -10.05 -3.41 1.51
N LEU A 76 -11.19 -3.78 0.91
CA LEU A 76 -11.42 -3.68 -0.53
C LEU A 76 -11.49 -2.22 -0.98
N ASP A 77 -12.30 -1.40 -0.29
CA ASP A 77 -12.43 0.03 -0.58
C ASP A 77 -11.06 0.73 -0.46
N GLN A 78 -10.27 0.37 0.55
CA GLN A 78 -8.90 0.88 0.73
C GLN A 78 -7.96 0.46 -0.41
N LEU A 79 -8.08 -0.77 -0.91
CA LEU A 79 -7.26 -1.24 -2.03
C LEU A 79 -7.65 -0.52 -3.34
N GLU A 80 -8.93 -0.27 -3.56
CA GLU A 80 -9.41 0.50 -4.71
C GLU A 80 -8.94 1.96 -4.65
N ASP A 81 -9.03 2.59 -3.48
CA ASP A 81 -8.49 3.93 -3.24
C ASP A 81 -6.98 3.95 -3.54
N LEU A 82 -6.22 3.01 -2.99
CA LEU A 82 -4.77 2.91 -3.23
C LEU A 82 -4.46 2.72 -4.72
N ALA A 83 -5.18 1.84 -5.42
CA ALA A 83 -5.01 1.65 -6.86
C ALA A 83 -5.23 2.96 -7.62
N SER A 84 -6.29 3.71 -7.28
CA SER A 84 -6.60 5.00 -7.88
C SER A 84 -5.46 6.02 -7.69
N TYR A 85 -4.92 6.13 -6.48
CA TYR A 85 -3.80 7.02 -6.20
C TYR A 85 -2.50 6.60 -6.89
N VAL A 86 -2.24 5.30 -7.00
CA VAL A 86 -1.08 4.78 -7.71
C VAL A 86 -1.17 5.07 -9.20
N ASP A 87 -2.33 4.82 -9.82
CA ASP A 87 -2.59 5.14 -11.23
C ASP A 87 -2.47 6.65 -11.48
N MET A 88 -3.00 7.46 -10.57
CA MET A 88 -2.86 8.92 -10.61
C MET A 88 -1.39 9.36 -10.54
N HIS A 89 -0.59 8.77 -9.64
CA HIS A 89 0.85 9.01 -9.59
C HIS A 89 1.52 8.69 -10.92
N ILE A 90 1.24 7.52 -11.50
CA ILE A 90 1.84 7.09 -12.77
C ILE A 90 1.49 8.10 -13.88
N LYS A 91 0.21 8.46 -14.01
CA LYS A 91 -0.27 9.41 -15.03
C LYS A 91 0.36 10.79 -14.90
N PHE A 92 0.44 11.33 -13.68
CA PHE A 92 1.00 12.66 -13.47
C PHE A 92 2.53 12.70 -13.50
N SER A 93 3.20 11.58 -13.23
CA SER A 93 4.66 11.53 -13.21
C SER A 93 5.29 11.34 -14.59
N VAL A 94 4.55 10.77 -15.55
CA VAL A 94 5.02 10.55 -16.93
C VAL A 94 5.52 11.84 -17.61
N PRO A 95 4.78 12.97 -17.61
CA PRO A 95 5.25 14.21 -18.23
C PRO A 95 6.55 14.75 -17.61
N TYR A 96 6.66 14.71 -16.28
CA TYR A 96 7.84 15.17 -15.56
C TYR A 96 9.07 14.35 -15.93
N PHE A 97 8.90 13.03 -15.94
CA PHE A 97 9.98 12.10 -16.24
C PHE A 97 10.43 12.18 -17.71
N HIS A 98 9.47 12.37 -18.62
CA HIS A 98 9.77 12.60 -20.04
C HIS A 98 10.60 13.87 -20.25
N THR A 99 10.24 14.98 -19.59
CA THR A 99 11.02 16.22 -19.67
C THR A 99 12.44 16.03 -19.11
N LEU A 100 12.59 15.37 -17.95
CA LEU A 100 13.89 15.09 -17.36
C LEU A 100 14.78 14.28 -18.31
N ARG A 101 14.25 13.19 -18.88
CA ARG A 101 14.94 12.34 -19.85
C ARG A 101 15.36 13.09 -21.10
N SER A 102 14.48 13.96 -21.62
CA SER A 102 14.75 14.78 -22.79
C SER A 102 15.93 15.72 -22.55
N ILE A 103 15.96 16.40 -21.39
CA ILE A 103 17.05 17.31 -21.03
C ILE A 103 18.36 16.56 -20.78
N SER A 104 18.30 15.35 -20.22
CA SER A 104 19.47 14.57 -19.81
C SER A 104 20.13 13.77 -20.94
N GLN A 105 19.58 13.81 -22.17
CA GLN A 105 20.10 13.03 -23.30
C GLN A 105 21.59 13.34 -23.57
N PRO A 106 22.41 12.33 -23.89
CA PRO A 106 23.87 12.45 -24.01
C PRO A 106 24.33 13.15 -25.31
N TYR A 107 23.41 13.60 -26.16
CA TYR A 107 23.76 14.26 -27.40
C TYR A 107 24.14 15.73 -27.17
N GLY A 108 25.17 16.18 -27.89
CA GLY A 108 25.65 17.57 -27.85
C GLY A 108 26.48 17.86 -26.61
N SER A 109 26.21 19.01 -25.98
CA SER A 109 26.92 19.41 -24.76
C SER A 109 26.47 18.58 -23.55
N GLU A 110 27.41 18.21 -22.68
CA GLU A 110 27.13 17.65 -21.35
C GLU A 110 26.62 18.70 -20.34
N LYS A 111 26.58 19.98 -20.74
CA LYS A 111 25.97 21.03 -19.94
C LYS A 111 24.45 20.85 -19.90
N ASN A 112 23.88 20.91 -18.71
CA ASN A 112 22.45 21.01 -18.48
C ASN A 112 21.97 22.39 -18.98
N PRO A 113 21.14 22.45 -20.05
CA PRO A 113 20.69 23.71 -20.62
C PRO A 113 19.69 24.43 -19.71
N SER A 114 19.07 23.73 -18.75
CA SER A 114 18.11 24.33 -17.83
C SER A 114 18.05 23.63 -16.47
N PRO A 115 19.01 23.95 -15.56
CA PRO A 115 19.01 23.47 -14.18
C PRO A 115 17.73 23.80 -13.42
N TRP A 116 17.11 24.93 -13.73
CA TRP A 116 15.85 25.32 -13.10
C TRP A 116 14.70 24.39 -13.53
N ILE A 117 14.57 24.07 -14.83
CA ILE A 117 13.48 23.20 -15.32
C ILE A 117 13.64 21.80 -14.74
N THR A 118 14.86 21.26 -14.78
CA THR A 118 15.15 19.95 -14.19
C THR A 118 14.85 19.91 -12.69
N LEU A 119 15.20 20.95 -11.94
CA LEU A 119 14.81 21.07 -10.53
C LEU A 119 13.28 21.10 -10.33
N LYS A 120 12.56 21.92 -11.10
CA LYS A 120 11.10 22.01 -11.00
C LYS A 120 10.44 20.67 -11.28
N GLU A 121 10.70 20.07 -12.44
CA GLU A 121 10.02 18.86 -12.88
C GLU A 121 10.36 17.67 -11.96
N GLY A 122 11.63 17.55 -11.53
CA GLY A 122 12.02 16.52 -10.56
C GLY A 122 11.43 16.74 -9.17
N SER A 123 11.19 17.99 -8.75
CA SER A 123 10.51 18.27 -7.47
C SER A 123 9.04 17.84 -7.51
N TYR A 124 8.31 18.15 -8.59
CA TYR A 124 6.92 17.69 -8.75
C TYR A 124 6.80 16.17 -8.81
N TYR A 125 7.76 15.49 -9.46
CA TYR A 125 7.83 14.04 -9.46
C TYR A 125 7.97 13.47 -8.03
N LEU A 126 8.88 14.02 -7.22
CA LEU A 126 9.08 13.57 -5.84
C LEU A 126 7.90 13.92 -4.93
N GLU A 127 7.23 15.05 -5.17
CA GLU A 127 6.00 15.43 -4.46
C GLU A 127 4.88 14.40 -4.70
N ASN A 128 4.68 13.98 -5.95
CA ASN A 128 3.72 12.92 -6.27
C ASN A 128 4.06 11.59 -5.58
N ALA A 129 5.35 11.22 -5.53
CA ALA A 129 5.78 10.01 -4.83
C ALA A 129 5.56 10.12 -3.31
N TYR A 130 5.84 11.28 -2.73
CA TYR A 130 5.58 11.57 -1.32
C TYR A 130 4.09 11.45 -0.98
N HIS A 131 3.22 12.03 -1.79
CA HIS A 131 1.78 11.95 -1.58
C HIS A 131 1.26 10.51 -1.60
N LEU A 132 1.77 9.67 -2.50
CA LEU A 132 1.42 8.25 -2.54
C LEU A 132 1.80 7.54 -1.22
N VAL A 133 3.00 7.79 -0.70
CA VAL A 133 3.45 7.24 0.59
C VAL A 133 2.54 7.69 1.74
N GLU A 134 2.14 8.96 1.75
CA GLU A 134 1.24 9.48 2.79
C GLU A 134 -0.18 8.91 2.71
N VAL A 135 -0.70 8.69 1.49
CA VAL A 135 -1.97 7.97 1.30
C VAL A 135 -1.85 6.56 1.83
N TYR A 136 -0.77 5.84 1.49
CA TYR A 136 -0.54 4.50 1.99
C TYR A 136 -0.53 4.42 3.52
N LYS A 137 0.16 5.33 4.20
CA LYS A 137 0.19 5.40 5.68
C LYS A 137 -1.19 5.65 6.30
N LYS A 138 -2.09 6.33 5.58
CA LYS A 138 -3.49 6.54 6.03
C LYS A 138 -4.33 5.27 5.88
N CYS A 139 -4.11 4.51 4.80
CA CYS A 139 -4.84 3.27 4.53
C CYS A 139 -4.33 2.10 5.39
N VAL A 140 -3.01 2.01 5.62
CA VAL A 140 -2.37 0.92 6.35
C VAL A 140 -1.72 1.47 7.63
N PRO A 141 -2.42 1.40 8.78
CA PRO A 141 -1.90 1.94 10.03
C PRO A 141 -0.74 1.10 10.56
N GLY A 142 0.40 1.73 10.82
CA GLY A 142 1.59 1.08 11.37
C GLY A 142 2.87 1.44 10.61
N SER A 143 3.86 0.54 10.66
CA SER A 143 5.06 0.65 9.83
C SER A 143 4.75 0.31 8.38
N ILE A 144 5.47 0.92 7.43
CA ILE A 144 5.40 0.55 6.02
C ILE A 144 5.99 -0.84 5.84
N ASP A 145 5.12 -1.85 5.75
CA ASP A 145 5.48 -3.27 5.60
C ASP A 145 5.58 -3.69 4.13
N ASN A 146 4.92 -2.96 3.22
CA ASN A 146 5.05 -3.21 1.79
C ASN A 146 6.43 -2.75 1.27
N GLU A 147 7.24 -3.71 0.82
CA GLU A 147 8.61 -3.44 0.34
C GLU A 147 8.67 -2.46 -0.85
N ASN A 148 7.65 -2.42 -1.72
CA ASN A 148 7.62 -1.46 -2.82
C ASN A 148 7.42 -0.02 -2.32
N ILE A 149 6.45 0.19 -1.41
CA ILE A 149 6.22 1.52 -0.82
C ILE A 149 7.37 1.93 0.10
N LYS A 150 7.97 0.97 0.79
CA LYS A 150 9.16 1.21 1.61
C LYS A 150 10.34 1.67 0.76
N SER A 151 10.60 1.01 -0.39
CA SER A 151 11.60 1.47 -1.37
C SER A 151 11.37 2.92 -1.79
N VAL A 152 10.11 3.31 -2.07
CA VAL A 152 9.76 4.69 -2.42
C VAL A 152 10.09 5.65 -1.26
N ASN A 153 9.64 5.32 -0.06
CA ASN A 153 9.87 6.14 1.14
C ASN A 153 11.37 6.29 1.50
N ASP A 154 12.13 5.20 1.38
CA ASP A 154 13.56 5.18 1.64
C ASP A 154 14.32 6.00 0.59
N MET A 155 13.88 5.96 -0.68
CA MET A 155 14.45 6.81 -1.72
C MET A 155 14.14 8.30 -1.50
N LEU A 156 12.91 8.65 -1.10
CA LEU A 156 12.57 10.04 -0.73
C LEU A 156 13.45 10.55 0.42
N THR A 157 13.70 9.70 1.41
CA THR A 157 14.60 10.00 2.54
C THR A 157 16.05 10.13 2.07
N THR A 158 16.53 9.22 1.23
CA THR A 158 17.88 9.23 0.64
C THR A 158 18.13 10.49 -0.18
N LEU A 159 17.11 10.97 -0.87
CA LEU A 159 17.12 12.19 -1.65
C LEU A 159 16.96 13.46 -0.80
N GLU A 160 16.73 13.32 0.51
CA GLU A 160 16.48 14.41 1.46
C GLU A 160 15.29 15.28 1.01
N PHE A 161 14.28 14.65 0.41
CA PHE A 161 13.10 15.36 -0.07
C PHE A 161 12.15 15.68 1.08
N ASN A 162 11.55 16.88 1.04
CA ASN A 162 10.51 17.31 1.95
C ASN A 162 9.50 18.15 1.14
N PRO A 163 8.18 17.88 1.24
CA PRO A 163 7.18 18.67 0.51
C PRO A 163 7.21 20.16 0.87
N LYS A 164 7.66 20.53 2.08
CA LYS A 164 7.82 21.94 2.50
C LYS A 164 8.90 22.70 1.71
N HIS A 165 9.74 21.98 0.97
CA HIS A 165 10.69 22.59 0.05
C HIS A 165 9.99 23.25 -1.15
N MET A 166 8.77 22.83 -1.47
CA MET A 166 7.99 23.42 -2.54
C MET A 166 7.09 24.51 -1.96
N THR A 167 7.33 25.75 -2.38
CA THR A 167 6.40 26.85 -2.10
C THR A 167 5.74 27.33 -3.38
N THR A 168 4.42 27.41 -3.34
CA THR A 168 3.61 28.15 -4.30
C THR A 168 3.42 29.57 -3.76
N GLY A 169 4.18 30.53 -4.29
CA GLY A 169 4.06 31.93 -3.87
C GLY A 169 5.06 32.85 -4.56
N CYS A 170 4.57 34.03 -4.97
CA CYS A 170 5.39 35.11 -5.52
C CYS A 170 6.19 35.75 -4.36
N PRO A 171 7.53 35.88 -4.44
CA PRO A 171 8.29 36.42 -3.33
C PRO A 171 8.22 37.95 -3.22
N ASP A 172 7.65 38.67 -4.19
CA ASP A 172 7.48 40.13 -4.10
C ASP A 172 6.29 40.64 -4.92
N GLU A 173 5.53 41.58 -4.35
CA GLU A 173 4.41 42.31 -4.96
C GLU A 173 4.83 43.26 -6.12
N ALA A 174 6.10 43.27 -6.51
CA ALA A 174 6.62 44.17 -7.54
C ALA A 174 6.43 43.66 -8.99
N PHE A 175 6.21 42.36 -9.20
CA PHE A 175 6.03 41.79 -10.54
C PHE A 175 4.60 41.30 -10.76
N SER A 176 3.73 42.25 -11.10
CA SER A 176 2.40 42.00 -11.65
C SER A 176 2.45 41.28 -13.01
N ARG A 177 2.64 39.96 -12.99
CA ARG A 177 2.08 38.99 -13.95
C ARG A 177 2.01 37.63 -13.26
N LYS A 178 0.78 37.22 -12.95
CA LYS A 178 0.37 35.95 -12.32
C LYS A 178 0.97 34.72 -13.02
N ALA A 179 2.20 34.37 -12.70
CA ALA A 179 2.72 33.02 -12.87
C ALA A 179 3.14 32.55 -11.49
N ASN A 180 2.64 31.40 -11.05
CA ASN A 180 3.15 30.74 -9.85
C ASN A 180 4.61 30.35 -10.13
N ILE A 181 5.56 31.19 -9.70
CA ILE A 181 6.99 30.90 -9.84
C ILE A 181 7.30 29.77 -8.86
N PHE A 182 7.75 28.63 -9.36
CA PHE A 182 8.24 27.55 -8.51
C PHE A 182 9.48 28.04 -7.76
N LEU A 183 9.42 27.97 -6.43
CA LEU A 183 10.53 28.25 -5.53
C LEU A 183 10.83 27.00 -4.72
N SER A 184 12.06 26.49 -4.89
CA SER A 184 12.57 25.38 -4.10
C SER A 184 13.36 25.92 -2.90
N LYS A 185 12.84 25.71 -1.70
CA LYS A 185 13.54 25.93 -0.43
C LYS A 185 14.45 24.77 -0.04
N GLY A 186 14.52 23.72 -0.85
CA GLY A 186 15.35 22.53 -0.62
C GLY A 186 16.83 22.72 -0.97
N GLN A 187 17.33 23.95 -0.99
CA GLN A 187 18.72 24.22 -1.38
C GLN A 187 19.68 23.49 -0.45
N GLY A 188 20.67 22.81 -1.03
CA GLY A 188 21.66 22.03 -0.30
C GLY A 188 21.29 20.56 -0.08
N THR A 189 20.06 20.15 -0.35
CA THR A 189 19.64 18.74 -0.30
C THR A 189 20.22 17.93 -1.45
N LYS A 190 20.25 16.60 -1.31
CA LYS A 190 20.74 15.70 -2.35
C LYS A 190 19.98 15.82 -3.67
N TYR A 191 18.64 15.79 -3.65
CA TYR A 191 17.84 15.92 -4.89
C TYR A 191 18.07 17.27 -5.56
N TYR A 192 18.14 18.35 -4.78
CA TYR A 192 18.38 19.68 -5.30
C TYR A 192 19.74 19.75 -6.01
N LYS A 193 20.81 19.24 -5.39
CA LYS A 193 22.15 19.25 -5.97
C LYS A 193 22.21 18.51 -7.31
N LEU A 194 21.53 17.37 -7.42
CA LEU A 194 21.50 16.58 -8.65
C LEU A 194 20.72 17.29 -9.76
N LEU A 195 19.52 17.77 -9.44
CA LEU A 195 18.62 18.34 -10.44
C LEU A 195 19.01 19.76 -10.85
N HIS A 196 19.54 20.56 -9.92
CA HIS A 196 20.02 21.91 -10.19
C HIS A 196 21.49 21.93 -10.68
N SER A 197 22.08 20.77 -10.99
CA SER A 197 23.42 20.70 -11.52
C SER A 197 23.50 21.30 -12.93
N GLU A 198 24.64 21.94 -13.22
CA GLU A 198 24.98 22.37 -14.58
C GLU A 198 25.37 21.19 -15.50
N LEU A 199 25.39 19.95 -15.01
CA LEU A 199 25.81 18.77 -15.77
C LEU A 199 24.65 17.79 -15.98
N LYS A 200 24.46 17.34 -17.22
CA LYS A 200 23.43 16.35 -17.57
C LYS A 200 23.63 15.01 -16.88
N LYS A 201 24.88 14.61 -16.62
CA LYS A 201 25.20 13.35 -15.93
C LYS A 201 24.54 13.25 -14.55
N ASP A 202 24.42 14.37 -13.83
CA ASP A 202 23.84 14.37 -12.49
C ASP A 202 22.32 14.21 -12.55
N VAL A 203 21.68 14.80 -13.58
CA VAL A 203 20.26 14.57 -13.90
C VAL A 203 20.03 13.11 -14.30
N ARG A 204 20.93 12.49 -15.08
CA ARG A 204 20.85 11.05 -15.39
C ARG A 204 20.97 10.19 -14.13
N SER A 205 21.90 10.48 -13.24
CA SER A 205 22.02 9.78 -11.97
C SER A 205 20.74 9.91 -11.11
N PHE A 206 20.10 11.08 -11.10
CA PHE A 206 18.80 11.25 -10.47
C PHE A 206 17.74 10.33 -11.09
N ILE A 207 17.62 10.33 -12.43
CA ILE A 207 16.68 9.50 -13.19
C ILE A 207 16.88 8.02 -12.85
N GLU A 208 18.13 7.53 -12.88
CA GLU A 208 18.47 6.14 -12.55
C GLU A 208 18.05 5.77 -11.12
N MET A 209 18.32 6.65 -10.14
CA MET A 209 17.93 6.44 -8.75
C MET A 209 16.42 6.30 -8.60
N VAL A 210 15.64 7.22 -9.19
CA VAL A 210 14.18 7.21 -9.02
C VAL A 210 13.49 6.15 -9.89
N GLU A 211 14.04 5.79 -11.06
CA GLU A 211 13.48 4.71 -11.88
C GLU A 211 13.53 3.37 -11.13
N LEU A 212 14.70 3.07 -10.56
CA LEU A 212 14.93 1.81 -9.85
C LEU A 212 14.17 1.71 -8.52
N ASN A 213 14.03 2.81 -7.80
CA ASN A 213 13.55 2.79 -6.41
C ASN A 213 12.18 3.45 -6.20
N ILE A 214 11.63 4.12 -7.22
CA ILE A 214 10.30 4.73 -7.19
C ILE A 214 9.44 4.20 -8.34
N GLU A 215 9.82 4.43 -9.60
CA GLU A 215 8.95 4.10 -10.74
C GLU A 215 8.65 2.60 -10.87
N ILE A 216 9.68 1.75 -10.84
CA ILE A 216 9.51 0.30 -10.91
C ILE A 216 8.73 -0.24 -9.70
N PRO A 217 9.09 0.11 -8.44
CA PRO A 217 8.31 -0.30 -7.28
C PRO A 217 6.84 0.12 -7.32
N ILE A 218 6.52 1.33 -7.77
CA ILE A 218 5.13 1.79 -7.86
C ILE A 218 4.33 0.95 -8.87
N LYS A 219 4.90 0.61 -10.03
CA LYS A 219 4.25 -0.28 -11.01
C LYS A 219 4.01 -1.67 -10.42
N ARG A 220 5.00 -2.26 -9.76
CA ARG A 220 4.86 -3.56 -9.07
C ARG A 220 3.83 -3.51 -7.94
N PHE A 221 3.73 -2.37 -7.26
CA PHE A 221 2.73 -2.17 -6.22
C PHE A 221 1.32 -2.14 -6.81
N LEU A 222 1.10 -1.46 -7.94
CA LEU A 222 -0.17 -1.48 -8.67
C LEU A 222 -0.57 -2.92 -9.07
N GLU A 223 0.35 -3.65 -9.71
CA GLU A 223 0.12 -5.04 -10.12
C GLU A 223 -0.28 -5.91 -8.92
N SER A 224 0.37 -5.72 -7.77
CA SER A 224 0.04 -6.43 -6.53
C SER A 224 -1.35 -6.08 -6.00
N ILE A 225 -1.75 -4.80 -6.06
CA ILE A 225 -3.11 -4.38 -5.67
C ILE A 225 -4.15 -5.00 -6.61
N GLU A 226 -3.94 -4.91 -7.92
CA GLU A 226 -4.86 -5.45 -8.93
C GLU A 226 -5.06 -6.96 -8.77
N GLN A 227 -3.99 -7.71 -8.51
CA GLN A 227 -4.07 -9.14 -8.21
C GLN A 227 -4.90 -9.43 -6.96
N ARG A 228 -4.73 -8.63 -5.89
CA ARG A 228 -5.52 -8.77 -4.66
C ARG A 228 -7.00 -8.46 -4.90
N LEU A 229 -7.30 -7.41 -5.65
CA LEU A 229 -8.67 -7.04 -6.02
C LEU A 229 -9.34 -8.15 -6.87
N GLN A 230 -8.63 -8.68 -7.87
CA GLN A 230 -9.13 -9.76 -8.72
C GLN A 230 -9.37 -11.05 -7.92
N SER A 231 -8.46 -11.40 -7.01
CA SER A 231 -8.62 -12.53 -6.09
C SER A 231 -9.85 -12.37 -5.21
N ALA A 232 -10.04 -11.17 -4.63
CA ALA A 232 -11.19 -10.84 -3.80
C ALA A 232 -12.53 -10.96 -4.55
N LEU A 233 -12.59 -10.43 -5.78
CA LEU A 233 -13.77 -10.51 -6.64
C LEU A 233 -14.10 -11.96 -7.03
N SER A 234 -13.08 -12.74 -7.42
CA SER A 234 -13.25 -14.15 -7.79
C SER A 234 -13.80 -14.97 -6.64
N LYS A 235 -13.34 -14.67 -5.42
CA LYS A 235 -13.82 -15.32 -4.20
C LYS A 235 -15.27 -14.95 -3.89
N LYS A 236 -15.64 -13.67 -3.96
CA LYS A 236 -17.04 -13.22 -3.79
C LYS A 236 -17.96 -13.89 -4.81
N LEU A 237 -17.53 -14.01 -6.06
CA LEU A 237 -18.31 -14.68 -7.11
C LEU A 237 -18.52 -16.17 -6.82
N LEU A 238 -17.47 -16.88 -6.38
CA LEU A 238 -17.56 -18.29 -6.02
C LEU A 238 -18.50 -18.53 -4.82
N GLU A 239 -18.49 -17.62 -3.85
CA GLU A 239 -19.40 -17.66 -2.70
C GLU A 239 -20.87 -17.45 -3.14
N ALA A 240 -21.13 -16.49 -4.04
CA ALA A 240 -22.46 -16.23 -4.59
C ALA A 240 -23.02 -17.44 -5.37
N ILE A 241 -22.19 -18.07 -6.22
CA ILE A 241 -22.58 -19.29 -6.95
C ILE A 241 -22.94 -20.43 -5.98
N LYS A 242 -22.18 -20.58 -4.89
CA LYS A 242 -22.46 -21.61 -3.87
C LYS A 242 -23.74 -21.33 -3.09
N SER A 243 -24.05 -20.06 -2.79
CA SER A 243 -25.30 -19.72 -2.11
C SER A 243 -26.53 -19.92 -3.00
N ASP A 244 -26.45 -19.58 -4.28
CA ASP A 244 -27.56 -19.76 -5.23
C ASP A 244 -27.86 -21.25 -5.47
N ASN A 245 -26.82 -22.08 -5.55
CA ASN A 245 -26.97 -23.53 -5.66
C ASN A 245 -27.61 -24.18 -4.42
N HIS A 246 -27.57 -23.54 -3.24
CA HIS A 246 -28.24 -24.04 -2.04
C HIS A 246 -29.73 -23.69 -1.99
N LEU A 247 -30.17 -22.65 -2.69
CA LEU A 247 -31.59 -22.26 -2.78
C LEU A 247 -32.40 -23.12 -3.77
N GLY A 248 -31.73 -23.91 -4.62
CA GLY A 248 -32.36 -24.77 -5.64
C GLY A 248 -32.58 -26.24 -5.26
N VAL A 249 -32.27 -26.67 -4.02
CA VAL A 249 -32.31 -28.09 -3.59
C VAL A 249 -33.37 -28.37 -2.51
N GLU A 250 -34.34 -27.46 -2.32
CA GLU A 250 -35.57 -27.79 -1.60
C GLU A 250 -36.66 -28.18 -2.61
N ASN A 251 -36.76 -29.48 -2.92
CA ASN A 251 -37.95 -30.17 -3.43
C ASN A 251 -37.87 -31.66 -3.08
#